data_AF-A0A0B1THN1-F1
#
_entry.id   AF-A0A0B1THN1-F1
#
_cell.length_a   1.000
_cell.length_b   1.000
_cell.length_c   1.000
_cell.angle_alpha   90.00
_cell.angle_beta   90.00
_cell.angle_gamma   90.00
#
_symmetry.space_group_name_H-M   'P 1'
#
loop_
_entity.id
_entity.type
_entity.pdbx_description
1 polymer ?
#
loop_
_entity_poly.entity_id
_entity_poly.type
_entity_poly.pdbx_seq_one_letter_code
_entity_poly.pdbx_strand_id
1 'polypeptide(L)' 'MTYFTSWDEFAKAVEKLHSMNSEKCRFVTKYNHRDGKLTMKMTDDVVCVQFSTNQLQDVKRLEKLSASLMRAMVSHS' A
#
# COMPACT_ATOMS: atom_id res chain seq x y z
N MET A 1 4.54 -15.33 2.93
CA MET A 1 4.07 -13.96 3.19
C MET A 1 2.58 -13.90 2.92
N THR A 2 1.81 -13.29 3.82
CA THR A 2 0.35 -13.33 3.82
C THR A 2 -0.23 -12.08 3.16
N TYR A 3 -1.22 -12.27 2.28
CA TYR A 3 -1.95 -11.17 1.65
C TYR A 3 -3.18 -10.83 2.48
N PHE A 4 -3.47 -9.53 2.60
CA PHE A 4 -4.77 -9.07 3.07
C PHE A 4 -5.84 -9.40 2.03
N THR A 5 -7.01 -9.81 2.51
CA THR A 5 -8.19 -10.07 1.68
C THR A 5 -9.14 -8.88 1.63
N SER A 6 -9.10 -8.02 2.65
CA SER A 6 -9.88 -6.78 2.75
C SER A 6 -9.02 -5.56 2.42
N TRP A 7 -9.51 -4.71 1.52
CA TRP A 7 -8.88 -3.42 1.21
C TRP A 7 -8.80 -2.53 2.44
N ASP A 8 -9.85 -2.48 3.25
CA ASP A 8 -9.93 -1.55 4.38
C ASP A 8 -8.94 -1.92 5.49
N GLU A 9 -8.74 -3.22 5.71
CA GLU A 9 -7.72 -3.71 6.65
C GLU A 9 -6.31 -3.43 6.12
N PHE A 10 -6.09 -3.65 4.81
CA PHE A 10 -4.82 -3.32 4.17
C PHE A 10 -4.48 -1.84 4.30
N ALA A 11 -5.39 -0.94 3.94
CA ALA A 11 -5.17 0.50 3.98
C ALA A 11 -4.85 0.97 5.42
N LYS A 12 -5.61 0.50 6.41
CA LYS A 12 -5.34 0.79 7.83
C LYS A 12 -3.97 0.30 8.27
N ALA A 13 -3.56 -0.90 7.85
CA ALA A 13 -2.25 -1.45 8.18
C ALA A 13 -1.11 -0.65 7.53
N VAL A 14 -1.29 -0.18 6.30
CA VAL A 14 -0.33 0.69 5.59
C VAL A 14 -0.15 2.03 6.32
N GLU A 15 -1.25 2.70 6.65
CA GLU A 15 -1.22 3.99 7.38
C GLU A 15 -0.58 3.85 8.76
N LYS A 16 -0.93 2.77 9.48
CA LYS A 16 -0.33 2.46 10.79
C LYS A 16 1.18 2.21 10.68
N LEU A 17 1.63 1.45 9.68
CA LEU A 17 3.05 1.18 9.53
C LEU A 17 3.82 2.47 9.19
N HIS A 18 3.24 3.32 8.33
CA HIS A 18 3.82 4.61 7.98
C HIS A 18 3.95 5.55 9.19
N SER A 19 2.93 5.62 10.05
CA SER A 19 2.97 6.47 11.24
C SER A 19 3.95 5.98 12.32
N MET A 20 4.22 4.67 12.36
CA MET A 20 5.20 4.10 13.28
C MET A 20 6.65 4.32 12.82
N ASN A 21 6.94 4.11 11.53
CA ASN A 21 8.31 4.08 10.99
C ASN A 21 8.43 4.83 9.65
N SER A 22 8.06 6.12 9.62
CA SER A 22 7.96 6.90 8.37
C SER A 22 9.23 6.85 7.50
N GLU A 23 10.42 7.01 8.08
CA GLU A 23 11.69 7.06 7.34
C GLU A 23 12.18 5.72 6.78
N LYS A 24 11.77 4.61 7.40
CA LYS A 24 12.19 3.25 6.98
C LYS A 24 11.14 2.56 6.11
N CYS A 25 9.95 3.13 6.01
CA CYS A 25 8.85 2.57 5.26
C CYS A 25 8.99 2.78 3.75
N ARG A 26 8.67 1.74 2.97
CA ARG A 26 8.66 1.77 1.51
C ARG A 26 7.34 1.22 0.97
N PHE A 27 6.61 2.06 0.23
CA PHE A 27 5.40 1.67 -0.48
C PHE A 27 5.72 1.34 -1.94
N VAL A 28 5.40 0.13 -2.39
CA VAL A 28 5.72 -0.39 -3.72
C VAL A 28 4.46 -0.92 -4.39
N THR A 29 4.31 -0.58 -5.67
CA THR A 29 3.25 -1.08 -6.54
C THR A 29 3.84 -1.88 -7.69
N LYS A 30 3.16 -2.95 -8.09
CA LYS A 30 3.50 -3.79 -9.25
C LYS A 30 2.24 -4.06 -10.05
N TYR A 31 2.24 -3.67 -11.32
CA TYR A 31 1.19 -3.99 -12.27
C TYR A 31 1.68 -5.02 -13.28
N ASN A 32 0.92 -6.12 -13.45
CA ASN A 32 1.14 -7.10 -14.50
C ASN A 32 -0.04 -7.05 -15.48
N HIS A 33 0.19 -6.48 -16.66
CA HIS A 33 -0.85 -6.31 -17.67
C HIS A 33 -1.38 -7.65 -18.21
N ARG A 34 -0.50 -8.63 -18.42
CA ARG A 34 -0.88 -9.96 -18.96
C ARG A 34 -1.90 -10.66 -18.09
N ASP A 35 -1.75 -10.53 -16.77
CA ASP A 35 -2.62 -11.19 -15.79
C ASP A 35 -3.73 -10.25 -15.27
N GLY A 36 -3.78 -9.00 -15.74
CA GLY A 36 -4.69 -7.97 -15.21
C GLY A 36 -4.53 -7.74 -13.70
N LYS A 37 -3.33 -7.98 -13.15
CA LYS A 37 -3.11 -8.11 -11.71
C LYS A 37 -2.32 -6.92 -11.17
N LEU A 38 -2.82 -6.33 -10.10
CA LEU A 38 -2.19 -5.26 -9.35
C LEU A 38 -1.79 -5.78 -7.97
N THR A 39 -0.54 -5.55 -7.59
CA THR A 39 0.00 -5.90 -6.26
C THR A 39 0.56 -4.66 -5.59
N MET A 40 0.24 -4.48 -4.32
CA MET A 40 0.68 -3.38 -3.47
C MET A 40 1.36 -3.93 -2.24
N LYS A 41 2.42 -3.25 -1.79
CA LYS A 41 3.20 -3.66 -0.64
C LYS A 41 3.69 -2.44 0.15
N MET A 42 3.60 -2.50 1.46
CA MET A 42 4.27 -1.60 2.39
C MET A 42 5.19 -2.42 3.29
N THR A 43 6.40 -1.94 3.55
CA THR A 43 7.34 -2.61 4.46
C THR A 43 8.35 -1.65 5.05
N ASP A 44 8.80 -1.93 6.27
CA ASP A 44 9.90 -1.26 6.98
C ASP A 44 11.11 -2.20 7.18
N ASP A 45 11.26 -3.21 6.32
CA ASP A 45 12.23 -4.31 6.40
C ASP A 45 12.02 -5.32 7.55
N VAL A 46 11.03 -5.09 8.43
CA VAL A 46 10.65 -6.03 9.51
C VAL A 46 9.25 -6.59 9.28
N VAL A 47 8.28 -5.70 9.08
CA VAL A 47 6.88 -6.04 8.81
C VAL A 47 6.59 -5.85 7.33
N CYS A 48 5.80 -6.76 6.76
CA CYS A 48 5.37 -6.68 5.37
C CYS A 48 3.85 -6.80 5.25
N VAL A 49 3.23 -5.74 4.72
CA VAL A 49 1.80 -5.63 4.47
C VAL A 49 1.59 -5.70 2.96
N GLN A 50 0.78 -6.64 2.48
CA GLN A 50 0.58 -6.86 1.04
C GLN A 50 -0.89 -7.03 0.67
N PHE A 51 -1.26 -6.50 -0.48
CA PHE A 51 -2.58 -6.66 -1.09
C PHE A 51 -2.44 -6.93 -2.58
N SER A 52 -3.29 -7.82 -3.10
CA SER A 52 -3.29 -8.20 -4.50
C SER A 52 -4.72 -8.26 -5.01
N THR A 53 -4.96 -7.66 -6.16
CA THR A 53 -6.29 -7.57 -6.75
C THR A 53 -6.23 -7.61 -8.27
N ASN A 54 -7.31 -8.05 -8.89
CA ASN A 54 -7.60 -7.94 -10.31
C ASN A 54 -8.85 -7.07 -10.57
N GLN A 55 -9.37 -6.41 -9.52
CA GLN A 55 -10.59 -5.61 -9.58
C GLN A 55 -10.24 -4.18 -9.98
N LEU A 56 -10.84 -3.70 -11.08
CA LEU A 56 -10.56 -2.37 -11.63
C LEU A 56 -10.88 -1.23 -10.63
N GLN A 57 -11.91 -1.41 -9.79
CA GLN A 57 -12.30 -0.43 -8.77
C GLN A 57 -11.18 -0.12 -7.76
N ASP A 58 -10.27 -1.08 -7.51
CA ASP A 58 -9.18 -0.91 -6.56
C ASP A 58 -8.05 -0.03 -7.12
N VAL A 59 -8.01 0.23 -8.43
CA VAL A 59 -7.07 1.20 -9.03
C VAL A 59 -7.35 2.61 -8.51
N LYS A 60 -8.63 3.00 -8.41
CA LYS A 60 -9.02 4.30 -7.84
C LYS A 60 -8.73 4.38 -6.34
N ARG A 61 -8.80 3.25 -5.64
CA ARG A 61 -8.44 3.17 -4.22
C ARG A 61 -6.92 3.31 -4.03
N LEU A 62 -6.11 2.71 -4.91
CA LEU A 62 -4.66 2.90 -4.95
C LEU A 62 -4.28 4.37 -5.11
N GLU A 63 -4.90 5.06 -6.07
CA GLU A 63 -4.65 6.48 -6.35
C GLU A 63 -4.85 7.31 -5.07
N LYS A 64 -6.00 7.13 -4.40
CA LYS A 64 -6.33 7.83 -3.15
C LYS A 64 -5.33 7.53 -2.04
N LEU A 65 -4.97 6.26 -1.84
CA LEU A 65 -4.03 5.84 -0.80
C LEU A 65 -2.64 6.42 -1.06
N SER A 66 -2.16 6.35 -2.30
CA SER A 66 -0.85 6.88 -2.70
C SER A 66 -0.78 8.40 -2.50
N ALA A 67 -1.83 9.13 -2.89
CA ALA A 67 -1.90 10.57 -2.67
C ALA A 67 -1.94 10.94 -1.17
N SER A 68 -2.61 10.12 -0.34
CA SER A 68 -2.61 10.29 1.11
C SER A 68 -1.22 10.11 1.71
N LEU A 69 -0.53 9.03 1.32
CA LEU A 69 0.84 8.76 1.76
C LEU A 69 1.81 9.85 1.34
N MET A 70 1.75 10.33 0.09
CA MET A 70 2.61 11.41 -0.38
C MET A 70 2.43 12.70 0.43
N ARG A 71 1.20 13.05 0.80
CA ARG A 71 0.94 14.21 1.67
C ARG A 71 1.52 13.99 3.07
N ALA A 72 1.31 12.82 3.66
CA ALA A 72 1.82 12.48 4.99
C ALA A 72 3.37 12.51 5.04
N MET A 73 4.02 12.02 3.99
CA MET A 73 5.49 12.04 3.86
C MET A 73 6.05 13.46 3.84
N VAL A 74 5.36 14.42 3.21
CA VAL A 74 5.82 15.82 3.12
C VAL A 74 5.40 16.63 4.34
N SER A 75 4.27 16.33 4.98
CA SER A 75 3.82 17.08 6.17
C SER A 75 4.65 16.82 7.43
N HIS A 76 5.47 15.77 7.44
CA HIS A 76 6.33 15.40 8.56
C HIS A 76 7.75 16.01 8.49
N SER A 77 7.97 17.03 7.64
CA SER A 77 9.18 17.86 7.63
C SER A 77 9.10 19.07 8.56
#